data_AF-A0A191ZKC9-F1
#
_entry.id   AF-A0A191ZKC9-F1
#
_cell.length_a   1.000
_cell.length_b   1.000
_cell.length_c   1.000
_cell.angle_alpha   90.00
_cell.angle_beta   90.00
_cell.angle_gamma   90.00
#
_symmetry.space_group_name_H-M   'P 1'
#
loop_
_entity.id
_entity.type
_entity.pdbx_description
1 polymer ?
#
loop_
_entity_poly.entity_id
_entity_poly.type
_entity_poly.pdbx_seq_one_letter_code
_entity_poly.pdbx_strand_id
1 'polypeptide(L)'
;MTKEEQEGKDLAFAKSKGNCLACHAIAGGNLAGNIGPALIAMKIRYPNKEDLFKVVWDPREKFGRGVIMPPFGDHKILTKEEIEKIVDYLYTL
;
A
#
# COMPACT_ATOMS: atom_id res chain seq x y z
N MET A 1 15.41 -2.65 7.38
CA MET A 1 14.01 -3.07 7.54
C MET A 1 13.90 -4.02 8.73
N THR A 2 12.89 -3.85 9.57
CA THR A 2 12.52 -4.82 10.63
C THR A 2 11.85 -6.06 10.01
N LYS A 3 11.53 -7.05 10.84
CA LYS A 3 10.79 -8.24 10.41
C LYS A 3 9.40 -7.87 9.89
N GLU A 4 8.71 -6.97 10.59
CA GLU A 4 7.37 -6.51 10.27
C GLU A 4 7.34 -5.72 8.95
N GLU A 5 8.35 -4.87 8.71
CA GLU A 5 8.51 -4.17 7.43
C GLU A 5 8.80 -5.14 6.28
N GLN A 6 9.55 -6.22 6.53
CA GLN A 6 9.77 -7.26 5.51
C GLN A 6 8.48 -8.04 5.22
N GLU A 7 7.72 -8.43 6.23
CA GLU A 7 6.40 -9.04 6.05
C GLU A 7 5.43 -8.09 5.30
N GLY A 8 5.48 -6.80 5.60
CA GLY A 8 4.74 -5.76 4.89
C GLY A 8 5.07 -5.69 3.40
N LYS A 9 6.37 -5.76 3.05
CA LYS A 9 6.81 -5.85 1.66
C LYS A 9 6.28 -7.10 0.97
N ASP A 10 6.37 -8.24 1.63
CA ASP A 10 5.92 -9.52 1.08
C ASP A 10 4.41 -9.51 0.84
N LEU A 11 3.63 -8.96 1.77
CA LEU A 11 2.18 -8.74 1.62
C LEU A 11 1.84 -7.79 0.47
N ALA A 12 2.58 -6.68 0.34
CA ALA A 12 2.38 -5.71 -0.73
C ALA A 12 2.67 -6.32 -2.12
N PHE A 13 3.66 -7.21 -2.21
CA PHE A 13 4.10 -7.78 -3.49
C PHE A 13 3.35 -9.09 -3.85
N ALA A 14 2.74 -9.75 -2.87
CA ALA A 14 2.00 -10.99 -3.08
C ALA A 14 0.73 -10.78 -3.92
N LYS A 15 0.63 -11.52 -5.03
CA LYS A 15 -0.51 -11.48 -5.97
C LYS A 15 -1.85 -11.87 -5.33
N SER A 16 -1.83 -12.73 -4.31
CA SER A 16 -3.00 -13.18 -3.56
C SER A 16 -3.36 -12.26 -2.38
N LYS A 17 -2.60 -11.17 -2.18
CA LYS A 17 -2.74 -10.23 -1.07
C LYS A 17 -2.82 -8.80 -1.62
N GLY A 18 -1.84 -7.94 -1.33
CA GLY A 18 -1.87 -6.55 -1.72
C GLY A 18 -1.73 -6.34 -3.23
N ASN A 19 -0.96 -7.19 -3.92
CA ASN A 19 -0.69 -7.11 -5.36
C ASN A 19 -0.37 -5.68 -5.85
N CYS A 20 0.30 -4.87 -5.02
CA CYS A 20 0.45 -3.43 -5.21
C CYS A 20 1.25 -3.12 -6.49
N LEU A 21 2.20 -3.99 -6.84
CA LEU A 21 3.01 -3.88 -8.04
C LEU A 21 2.20 -3.96 -9.34
N ALA A 22 0.99 -4.53 -9.32
CA ALA A 22 0.14 -4.55 -10.51
C ALA A 22 -0.23 -3.13 -10.99
N CYS A 23 -0.26 -2.16 -10.08
CA CYS A 23 -0.62 -0.77 -10.39
C CYS A 23 0.51 0.22 -10.13
N HIS A 24 1.42 -0.06 -9.18
CA HIS A 24 2.41 0.89 -8.69
C HIS A 24 3.85 0.45 -8.94
N ALA A 25 4.72 1.41 -9.27
CA ALA A 25 6.16 1.25 -9.17
C ALA A 25 6.63 1.39 -7.72
N ILE A 26 7.33 0.37 -7.22
CA ILE A 26 7.87 0.30 -5.87
C ILE A 26 9.31 -0.23 -5.94
N ALA A 27 10.23 0.38 -5.19
CA ALA A 27 11.64 -0.01 -5.20
C ALA A 27 11.83 -1.50 -4.85
N GLY A 28 12.61 -2.20 -5.68
CA GLY A 28 12.86 -3.64 -5.53
C GLY A 28 11.73 -4.55 -6.01
N GLY A 29 10.66 -4.01 -6.59
CA GLY A 29 9.62 -4.77 -7.30
C GLY A 29 9.97 -4.96 -8.78
N ASN A 30 9.54 -6.09 -9.35
CA ASN A 30 9.68 -6.40 -10.78
C ASN A 30 8.31 -6.31 -11.47
N LEU A 31 8.31 -6.04 -12.78
CA LEU A 31 7.09 -5.97 -13.60
C LEU A 31 6.04 -4.99 -13.03
N ALA A 32 6.49 -3.85 -12.52
CA ALA A 32 5.62 -2.85 -11.95
C ALA A 32 4.71 -2.19 -12.99
N GLY A 33 3.45 -1.96 -12.60
CA GLY A 33 2.48 -1.17 -13.34
C GLY A 33 2.68 0.34 -13.18
N ASN A 34 1.95 1.10 -14.00
CA ASN A 34 1.98 2.56 -14.04
C ASN A 34 0.57 3.19 -13.97
N ILE A 35 -0.43 2.44 -13.52
CA ILE A 35 -1.81 2.91 -13.34
C ILE A 35 -1.88 3.87 -12.14
N GLY A 36 -1.23 3.49 -11.05
CA GLY A 36 -1.07 4.32 -9.85
C GLY A 36 0.27 5.05 -9.85
N PRO A 37 0.43 6.09 -9.01
CA PRO A 37 1.70 6.79 -8.88
C PRO A 37 2.79 5.87 -8.32
N ALA A 38 4.05 6.14 -8.64
CA ALA A 38 5.17 5.49 -7.96
C ALA A 38 5.08 5.72 -6.44
N LEU A 39 5.39 4.70 -5.65
CA LEU A 39 5.43 4.76 -4.19
C LEU A 39 6.87 4.98 -3.76
N ILE A 40 7.24 6.26 -3.68
CA ILE A 40 8.56 6.74 -3.26
C ILE A 40 8.38 7.84 -2.23
N ALA A 41 9.34 7.97 -1.31
CA ALA A 41 9.36 9.01 -0.28
C ALA A 41 8.03 9.11 0.49
N MET A 42 7.46 7.95 0.86
CA MET A 42 6.07 7.90 1.32
C MET A 42 5.87 8.63 2.65
N LYS A 43 6.89 8.61 3.53
CA LYS A 43 6.88 9.38 4.79
C LYS A 43 6.82 10.89 4.56
N ILE A 44 7.38 11.39 3.46
CA ILE A 44 7.28 12.82 3.10
C ILE A 44 5.89 13.12 2.53
N ARG A 45 5.36 12.24 1.68
CA ARG A 45 4.03 12.38 1.05
C ARG A 45 2.88 12.25 2.06
N TYR A 46 3.09 11.47 3.12
CA TYR A 46 2.19 11.25 4.23
C TYR A 46 2.96 11.48 5.54
N PRO A 47 3.01 12.72 6.05
CA PRO A 47 3.68 12.98 7.34
C PRO A 47 3.02 12.26 8.51
N ASN A 48 1.71 12.01 8.42
CA ASN A 48 0.94 11.23 9.38
C ASN A 48 0.65 9.83 8.83
N LYS A 49 1.08 8.80 9.57
CA LYS A 49 0.95 7.37 9.23
C LYS A 49 -0.49 6.92 9.08
N GLU A 50 -1.37 7.48 9.91
CA GLU A 50 -2.80 7.18 9.85
C GLU A 50 -3.42 7.60 8.52
N ASP A 51 -2.92 8.66 7.89
CA ASP A 51 -3.44 9.13 6.60
C ASP A 51 -3.08 8.17 5.46
N LEU A 52 -1.90 7.53 5.52
CA LEU A 52 -1.55 6.48 4.56
C LEU A 52 -2.34 5.20 4.85
N PHE A 53 -2.50 4.85 6.13
CA PHE A 53 -3.32 3.70 6.53
C PHE A 53 -4.74 3.81 5.97
N LYS A 54 -5.40 4.97 6.11
CA LYS A 54 -6.73 5.22 5.55
C LYS A 54 -6.79 5.07 4.03
N VAL A 55 -5.74 5.50 3.32
CA VAL A 55 -5.67 5.31 1.86
C VAL A 55 -5.59 3.83 1.48
N VAL A 56 -4.83 3.02 2.21
CA VAL A 56 -4.75 1.57 1.94
C VAL A 56 -6.05 0.87 2.39
N TRP A 57 -6.65 1.31 3.49
CA TRP A 57 -7.89 0.78 4.03
C TRP A 57 -9.08 1.03 3.10
N ASP A 58 -9.34 2.29 2.75
CA ASP A 58 -10.34 2.72 1.79
C ASP A 58 -9.91 4.03 1.09
N PRO A 59 -9.36 3.94 -0.14
CA PRO A 59 -8.92 5.12 -0.88
C PRO A 59 -10.09 6.01 -1.35
N ARG A 60 -11.34 5.51 -1.34
CA ARG A 60 -12.52 6.26 -1.80
C ARG A 60 -12.82 7.46 -0.90
N GLU A 61 -12.49 7.38 0.38
CA GLU A 61 -12.67 8.51 1.31
C GLU A 61 -11.83 9.73 0.89
N LYS A 62 -10.58 9.48 0.46
CA LYS A 62 -9.65 10.55 0.08
C LYS A 62 -9.84 11.04 -1.35
N PHE A 63 -10.10 10.12 -2.28
CA PHE A 63 -10.05 10.40 -3.72
C PHE A 63 -11.42 10.39 -4.41
N GLY A 64 -12.47 9.99 -3.71
CA GLY A 64 -13.84 9.99 -4.22
C GLY A 64 -14.17 8.82 -5.17
N ARG A 65 -15.23 9.03 -5.97
CA ARG A 65 -15.76 8.02 -6.90
C ARG A 65 -14.83 7.85 -8.11
N GLY A 66 -14.68 6.62 -8.58
CA GLY A 66 -13.86 6.29 -9.76
C GLY A 66 -12.42 5.91 -9.45
N VAL A 67 -12.02 5.89 -8.17
CA VAL A 67 -10.74 5.31 -7.76
C VAL A 67 -10.69 3.82 -8.11
N ILE A 68 -9.59 3.43 -8.75
CA ILE A 68 -9.35 2.05 -9.21
C ILE A 68 -8.66 1.23 -8.10
N MET A 69 -7.88 1.89 -7.22
CA MET A 69 -7.23 1.23 -6.10
C MET A 69 -8.28 0.52 -5.22
N PRO A 70 -8.16 -0.79 -4.97
CA PRO A 70 -9.13 -1.52 -4.17
C PRO A 70 -9.16 -0.99 -2.72
N PRO A 71 -10.34 -0.91 -2.08
CA PRO A 71 -10.45 -0.62 -0.66
C PRO A 71 -10.14 -1.89 0.15
N PHE A 72 -8.85 -2.16 0.40
CA PHE A 72 -8.38 -3.43 0.93
C PHE A 72 -8.96 -3.80 2.29
N GLY A 73 -9.13 -2.82 3.17
CA GLY A 73 -9.67 -3.03 4.51
C GLY A 73 -11.19 -3.18 4.49
N ASP A 74 -11.89 -2.25 3.83
CA ASP A 74 -13.37 -2.28 3.74
C ASP A 74 -13.89 -3.56 3.06
N HIS A 75 -13.24 -4.00 1.98
CA HIS A 75 -13.58 -5.25 1.30
C HIS A 75 -12.96 -6.50 1.95
N LYS A 76 -12.24 -6.35 3.07
CA LYS A 76 -11.63 -7.45 3.84
C LYS A 76 -10.66 -8.31 3.03
N ILE A 77 -9.99 -7.72 2.05
CA ILE A 77 -8.93 -8.36 1.26
C ILE A 77 -7.69 -8.58 2.14
N LEU A 78 -7.42 -7.62 3.02
CA LEU A 78 -6.34 -7.65 4.01
C LEU A 78 -6.91 -7.38 5.40
N THR A 79 -6.30 -7.96 6.42
CA THR A 79 -6.62 -7.61 7.82
C THR A 79 -6.02 -6.26 8.19
N LYS A 80 -6.48 -5.70 9.32
CA LYS A 80 -5.91 -4.46 9.86
C LYS A 80 -4.40 -4.59 10.08
N GLU A 81 -3.96 -5.69 10.68
CA GLU A 81 -2.56 -5.96 10.99
C GLU A 81 -1.71 -6.12 9.72
N GLU A 82 -2.27 -6.74 8.67
CA GLU A 82 -1.60 -6.84 7.37
C GLU A 82 -1.42 -5.45 6.73
N ILE A 83 -2.44 -4.60 6.80
CA ILE A 83 -2.38 -3.22 6.29
C ILE A 83 -1.37 -2.39 7.09
N GLU A 84 -1.35 -2.51 8.42
CA GLU A 84 -0.35 -1.84 9.27
C GLU A 84 1.06 -2.21 8.82
N LYS A 85 1.37 -3.51 8.65
CA LYS A 85 2.69 -3.95 8.15
C LYS A 85 3.04 -3.38 6.78
N ILE A 86 2.07 -3.37 5.85
CA ILE A 86 2.27 -2.75 4.53
C ILE A 86 2.59 -1.27 4.67
N VAL A 87 1.85 -0.53 5.51
CA VAL A 87 2.08 0.89 5.76
C VAL A 87 3.47 1.10 6.37
N ASP A 88 3.88 0.27 7.33
CA ASP A 88 5.21 0.30 7.94
C ASP A 88 6.31 0.16 6.88
N TYR A 89 6.16 -0.84 6.00
CA TYR A 89 7.05 -1.02 4.86
C TYR A 89 7.06 0.22 3.96
N LEU A 90 5.90 0.74 3.57
CA LEU A 90 5.82 1.90 2.68
C LEU A 90 6.54 3.12 3.30
N TYR A 91 6.54 3.28 4.61
CA TYR A 91 7.25 4.36 5.32
C TYR A 91 8.78 4.27 5.26
N THR A 92 9.31 3.12 4.84
CA THR A 92 10.75 2.93 4.58
C THR A 92 11.18 3.39 3.18
N LEU A 93 10.22 3.73 2.29
CA LEU A 93 10.43 4.13 0.89
C LEU A 93 10.62 5.64 0.70
#